data_AF-A0A9D7TJQ9-F1
#
_entry.id   AF-A0A9D7TJQ9-F1
#
_cell.length_a   1.000
_cell.length_b   1.000
_cell.length_c   1.000
_cell.angle_alpha   90.00
_cell.angle_beta   90.00
_cell.angle_gamma   90.00
#
_symmetry.space_group_name_H-M   'P 1'
#
loop_
_entity.id
_entity.type
_entity.pdbx_description
1 polymer ?
#
loop_
_entity_poly.entity_id
_entity_poly.type
_entity_poly.pdbx_seq_one_letter_code
_entity_poly.pdbx_strand_id
1 'polypeptide(L)' 'MKKEYWDVSDEQVIEKTGKKISEWILILDKFKAAEKKSNDVVAFLQNDCAVPRYWARALTTLYLKK' A
#
# COMPACT_ATOMS: atom_id res chain seq x y z
N MET A 1 -3.24 -2.85 23.87
CA MET A 1 -3.88 -2.64 22.55
C MET A 1 -3.06 -3.39 21.50
N LYS A 2 -3.68 -4.25 20.69
CA LYS A 2 -2.98 -4.86 19.54
C LYS A 2 -2.83 -3.77 18.48
N LYS A 3 -1.60 -3.37 18.15
CA LYS A 3 -1.35 -2.57 16.95
C LYS A 3 -1.82 -3.38 15.76
N GLU A 4 -2.74 -2.82 14.99
CA GLU A 4 -3.19 -3.47 13.77
C GLU A 4 -2.01 -3.51 12.79
N TYR A 5 -1.88 -4.59 12.01
CA TYR A 5 -0.69 -4.78 11.15
C TYR A 5 -0.57 -3.74 10.02
N TRP A 6 -1.56 -2.87 9.86
CA TRP A 6 -1.63 -1.78 8.88
C TRP A 6 -1.45 -0.39 9.51
N ASP A 7 -1.21 -0.30 10.81
CA ASP A 7 -0.88 0.95 11.51
C ASP A 7 0.60 1.27 11.30
N VAL A 8 0.92 1.71 10.09
CA VAL A 8 2.29 2.05 9.65
C VAL A 8 2.43 3.54 9.46
N SER A 9 3.56 4.10 9.90
CA SER A 9 3.84 5.52 9.74
C SER A 9 4.48 5.83 8.39
N ASP A 10 4.42 7.10 7.97
CA ASP A 10 5.08 7.55 6.73
C ASP A 10 6.57 7.22 6.74
N GLU A 11 7.26 7.35 7.90
CA GLU A 11 8.68 7.04 8.02
C GLU A 11 8.99 5.58 7.69
N GLN A 12 8.19 4.64 8.22
CA GLN A 12 8.40 3.21 7.96
C GLN A 12 8.12 2.84 6.50
N VAL A 13 7.08 3.45 5.91
CA VAL A 13 6.74 3.24 4.51
C VAL A 13 7.83 3.80 3.60
N ILE A 14 8.37 5.00 3.89
CA ILE A 14 9.49 5.59 3.15
C ILE A 14 10.72 4.69 3.23
N GLU A 15 11.08 4.21 4.43
CA GLU A 15 12.26 3.35 4.62
C GLU A 15 12.19 2.08 3.76
N LYS A 16 11.00 1.51 3.57
CA LYS A 16 10.82 0.22 2.91
C LYS A 16 10.38 0.28 1.45
N THR A 17 9.82 1.42 1.03
CA THR A 17 9.21 1.57 -0.30
C THR A 17 9.71 2.80 -1.06
N GLY A 18 10.45 3.69 -0.39
CA GLY A 18 11.01 4.92 -0.97
C GLY A 18 10.00 6.04 -1.20
N LYS A 19 8.74 5.88 -0.79
CA LYS A 19 7.65 6.86 -0.97
C LYS A 19 6.82 7.00 0.30
N LYS A 20 6.21 8.16 0.50
CA LYS A 20 5.23 8.37 1.59
C LYS A 20 3.88 7.76 1.24
N ILE A 21 3.02 7.55 2.24
CA ILE A 21 1.67 6.99 2.08
C ILE A 21 0.84 7.82 1.10
N SER A 22 0.91 9.15 1.17
CA SER A 22 0.16 10.02 0.25
C SER A 22 0.55 9.86 -1.22
N GLU A 23 1.82 9.56 -1.53
CA GLU A 23 2.23 9.22 -2.90
C GLU A 23 1.67 7.87 -3.34
N TRP A 24 1.69 6.88 -2.44
CA TRP A 24 1.11 5.57 -2.74
C TRP A 24 -0.39 5.64 -2.98
N ILE A 25 -1.11 6.45 -2.20
CA ILE A 25 -2.55 6.69 -2.43
C ILE A 25 -2.78 7.22 -3.85
N LEU A 26 -1.99 8.20 -4.31
CA LEU A 26 -2.11 8.72 -5.68
C LEU A 26 -1.80 7.68 -6.76
N ILE A 27 -0.83 6.79 -6.51
CA ILE A 27 -0.51 5.68 -7.42
C ILE A 27 -1.68 4.69 -7.48
N LEU A 28 -2.25 4.35 -6.32
CA LEU A 28 -3.38 3.43 -6.20
C LEU A 28 -4.66 4.02 -6.83
N ASP A 29 -4.91 5.32 -6.68
CA ASP A 29 -6.00 6.03 -7.35
C ASP A 29 -5.84 5.99 -8.88
N LYS A 30 -4.63 6.29 -9.38
CA LYS A 30 -4.33 6.21 -10.83
C LYS A 30 -4.51 4.79 -11.36
N PHE A 31 -4.18 3.79 -10.55
CA PHE A 31 -4.40 2.38 -10.86
C PHE A 31 -5.86 1.95 -10.71
N LYS A 32 -6.75 2.79 -10.16
CA LYS A 32 -8.14 2.46 -9.81
C LYS A 32 -8.23 1.25 -8.86
N ALA A 33 -7.40 1.26 -7.81
CA ALA A 33 -7.33 0.16 -6.85
C ALA A 33 -8.68 -0.15 -6.18
N ALA A 34 -9.56 0.85 -6.02
CA ALA A 34 -10.90 0.68 -5.44
C ALA A 34 -11.83 -0.22 -6.26
N GLU A 35 -11.60 -0.33 -7.58
CA GLU A 35 -12.41 -1.15 -8.50
C GLU A 35 -11.83 -2.55 -8.69
N LYS A 36 -10.68 -2.85 -8.07
CA LYS A 36 -9.90 -4.08 -8.31
C LYS A 36 -9.91 -5.00 -7.09
N LYS A 37 -9.66 -6.28 -7.31
CA LYS A 37 -9.48 -7.22 -6.19
C LYS A 37 -8.20 -6.87 -5.46
N SER A 38 -8.21 -6.96 -4.12
CA SER A 38 -7.03 -6.62 -3.31
C SER A 38 -5.77 -7.41 -3.71
N ASN A 39 -5.92 -8.66 -4.17
CA ASN A 39 -4.79 -9.45 -4.66
C ASN A 39 -4.17 -8.87 -5.93
N ASP A 40 -4.98 -8.30 -6.82
CA ASP A 40 -4.49 -7.68 -8.06
C ASP A 40 -3.75 -6.38 -7.75
N VAL A 41 -4.26 -5.61 -6.77
CA VAL A 41 -3.60 -4.41 -6.25
C VAL A 41 -2.27 -4.75 -5.59
N VAL A 42 -2.23 -5.79 -4.76
CA VAL A 42 -0.99 -6.28 -4.13
C VAL A 42 0.01 -6.75 -5.20
N ALA A 43 -0.45 -7.48 -6.22
CA ALA A 43 0.40 -7.94 -7.32
C ALA A 43 0.99 -6.76 -8.11
N PHE A 44 0.19 -5.73 -8.41
CA PHE A 44 0.67 -4.50 -9.04
C PHE A 44 1.75 -3.81 -8.20
N LEU A 45 1.52 -3.66 -6.89
CA LEU A 45 2.51 -3.05 -6.00
C LEU A 45 3.81 -3.87 -5.95
N GLN A 46 3.72 -5.21 -5.95
CA GLN A 46 4.91 -6.08 -5.91
C GLN A 46 5.69 -6.11 -7.23
N ASN A 47 4.99 -6.26 -8.35
CA ASN A 47 5.62 -6.53 -9.65
C ASN A 47 6.00 -5.24 -10.38
N ASP A 48 5.11 -4.26 -10.40
CA ASP A 48 5.28 -3.02 -11.15
C ASP A 48 5.95 -1.92 -10.32
N CYS A 49 5.75 -1.93 -8.99
CA CYS A 49 6.28 -0.91 -8.09
C CYS A 49 7.39 -1.43 -7.15
N ALA A 50 7.79 -2.69 -7.28
CA ALA A 50 8.82 -3.35 -6.46
C ALA A 50 8.58 -3.24 -4.93
N VAL A 51 7.33 -3.09 -4.50
CA VAL A 51 6.97 -2.96 -3.09
C VAL A 51 7.01 -4.34 -2.42
N PRO A 52 7.70 -4.51 -1.28
CA PRO A 52 7.72 -5.79 -0.59
C PRO A 52 6.32 -6.23 -0.14
N ARG A 53 6.05 -7.54 -0.16
CA ARG A 53 4.71 -8.12 0.04
C ARG A 53 3.96 -7.61 1.26
N TYR A 54 4.63 -7.46 2.40
CA TYR A 54 4.01 -6.95 3.63
C TYR A 54 3.48 -5.52 3.43
N TRP A 55 4.31 -4.64 2.86
CA TRP A 55 3.98 -3.24 2.58
C TRP A 55 2.91 -3.11 1.51
N ALA A 56 2.94 -3.95 0.48
CA ALA A 56 1.89 -4.00 -0.54
C ALA A 56 0.52 -4.28 0.09
N ARG A 57 0.44 -5.24 1.02
CA ARG A 57 -0.80 -5.54 1.77
C ARG A 57 -1.20 -4.38 2.69
N ALA A 58 -0.26 -3.82 3.45
CA ALA A 58 -0.53 -2.70 4.34
C ALA A 58 -1.09 -1.49 3.58
N LEU A 59 -0.46 -1.09 2.46
CA LEU A 59 -0.92 0.01 1.61
C LEU A 59 -2.29 -0.27 0.99
N THR A 60 -2.52 -1.50 0.50
CA THR A 60 -3.83 -1.89 -0.05
C THR A 60 -4.92 -1.82 1.01
N THR A 61 -4.68 -2.32 2.23
CA THR A 61 -5.64 -2.24 3.34
C THR A 61 -5.86 -0.80 3.78
N LEU A 62 -4.80 -0.01 3.90
CA LEU A 62 -4.89 1.41 4.29
C LEU A 62 -5.71 2.20 3.28
N TYR A 63 -5.52 1.95 1.99
CA TYR A 63 -6.28 2.59 0.92
C TYR A 63 -7.78 2.23 0.96
N LEU A 64 -8.12 0.94 1.14
CA LEU A 64 -9.51 0.47 1.11
C LEU A 64 -10.30 0.78 2.39
N LYS A 65 -9.62 1.07 3.50
CA LYS A 65 -10.26 1.44 4.79
C LYS A 65 -10.47 2.94 4.95
N LYS A 66 -9.87 3.74 4.08
CA LYS A 66 -10.02 5.19 4.06
C LYS A 66 -11.33 5.58 3.39
#